data_AF-A0A660LVI0-F1
#
_entry.id   AF-A0A660LVI0-F1
#
_cell.length_a   1.000
_cell.length_b   1.000
_cell.length_c   1.000
_cell.angle_alpha   90.00
_cell.angle_beta   90.00
_cell.angle_gamma   90.00
#
_symmetry.space_group_name_H-M   'P 1'
#
loop_
_entity.id
_entity.type
_entity.pdbx_description
1 polymer ?
#
loop_
_entity_poly.entity_id
_entity_poly.type
_entity_poly.pdbx_seq_one_letter_code
_entity_poly.pdbx_strand_id
1 'polypeptide(L)'
;MLKSKEILQLISILLIELLLEILSFVVVPVALLFCKKDDEHLPKIFRWFEDANDYYDGKCAAINGDSGWREKHYPEPTNRTYKARLLWLLRNKIGRFSSEINGVKVDDVNPYSIETLGDPYITSNGGKKSGFCKVTCTLKDGKKRFGLFKTIRYKGFLSGFYCRIYLGWKLMDIAGANALNFKEFTQKDDKKYLKTVWCINPFKKVNQKGE
;
A
#
# COMPACT_ATOMS: atom_id res chain seq x y z
N MET A 1 -4.09 19.13 -9.70
CA MET A 1 -2.74 19.43 -9.14
C MET A 1 -2.73 19.24 -7.63
N LEU A 2 -1.56 18.97 -7.04
CA LEU A 2 -1.40 18.90 -5.58
C LEU A 2 -1.36 20.32 -4.97
N LYS A 3 -1.99 20.49 -3.80
CA LYS A 3 -1.96 21.73 -3.01
C LYS A 3 -0.69 21.75 -2.16
N SER A 4 -0.23 22.93 -1.72
CA SER A 4 1.01 23.06 -0.92
C SER A 4 1.00 22.19 0.35
N LYS A 5 -0.15 22.09 1.04
CA LYS A 5 -0.29 21.19 2.21
C LYS A 5 -0.13 19.72 1.86
N GLU A 6 -0.60 19.29 0.70
CA GLU A 6 -0.48 17.90 0.21
C GLU A 6 0.98 17.60 -0.17
N ILE A 7 1.68 18.58 -0.75
CA ILE A 7 3.12 18.47 -1.03
C ILE A 7 3.93 18.31 0.26
N LEU A 8 3.64 19.13 1.29
CA LEU A 8 4.29 18.99 2.60
C LEU A 8 4.02 17.63 3.24
N GLN A 9 2.76 17.15 3.20
CA GLN A 9 2.41 15.81 3.67
C GLN A 9 3.21 14.73 2.92
N LEU A 10 3.34 14.84 1.60
CA LEU A 10 4.10 13.89 0.79
C LEU A 10 5.59 13.89 1.16
N ILE A 11 6.19 15.08 1.35
CA ILE A 11 7.59 15.19 1.77
C ILE A 11 7.78 14.53 3.14
N SER A 12 6.88 14.79 4.10
CA SER A 12 6.95 14.15 5.43
C SER A 12 6.84 12.63 5.36
N ILE A 13 5.92 12.09 4.54
CA ILE A 13 5.79 10.65 4.29
C ILE A 13 7.11 10.10 3.75
N LEU A 14 7.63 10.70 2.68
CA LEU A 14 8.85 10.23 2.00
C LEU A 14 10.05 10.25 2.95
N LEU A 15 10.27 11.33 3.69
CA LEU A 15 11.42 11.45 4.60
C LEU A 15 11.42 10.38 5.68
N ILE A 16 10.27 10.13 6.32
CA ILE A 16 10.16 9.18 7.42
C ILE A 16 10.19 7.74 6.91
N GLU A 17 9.44 7.45 5.84
CA GLU A 17 9.34 6.10 5.31
C GLU A 17 10.62 5.67 4.62
N LEU A 18 11.29 6.55 3.87
CA LEU A 18 12.58 6.23 3.27
C LEU A 18 13.62 5.88 4.34
N LEU A 19 13.65 6.63 5.46
CA LEU A 19 14.54 6.32 6.58
C LEU A 19 14.25 4.94 7.16
N LEU A 20 12.98 4.62 7.42
CA LEU A 20 12.59 3.31 7.95
C LEU A 20 12.83 2.18 6.94
N GLU A 21 12.60 2.42 5.65
CA GLU A 21 12.90 1.46 4.59
C GLU A 21 14.39 1.16 4.49
N ILE A 22 15.26 2.16 4.65
CA ILE A 22 16.72 1.95 4.72
C ILE A 22 17.08 1.16 5.98
N LEU A 23 16.52 1.53 7.15
CA LEU A 23 16.73 0.80 8.40
C LEU A 23 16.26 -0.66 8.33
N SER A 24 15.24 -0.96 7.51
CA SER A 24 14.74 -2.33 7.34
C SER A 24 15.82 -3.31 6.89
N PHE A 25 16.82 -2.87 6.12
CA PHE A 25 17.91 -3.73 5.65
C PHE A 25 18.83 -4.21 6.76
N VAL A 26 18.86 -3.51 7.90
CA VAL A 26 19.68 -3.89 9.07
C VAL A 26 18.79 -4.49 10.16
N VAL A 27 17.67 -3.84 10.47
CA VAL A 27 16.80 -4.22 11.59
C VAL A 27 16.09 -5.54 11.33
N VAL A 28 15.57 -5.78 10.11
CA VAL A 28 14.79 -7.00 9.81
C VAL A 28 15.64 -8.27 9.91
N PRO A 29 16.84 -8.36 9.30
CA PRO A 29 17.70 -9.53 9.48
C PRO A 29 17.95 -9.86 10.95
N VAL A 30 18.28 -8.86 11.76
CA VAL A 30 18.56 -9.03 13.20
C VAL A 30 17.30 -9.44 13.95
N ALA A 31 16.17 -8.79 13.71
CA ALA A 31 14.90 -9.09 14.38
C ALA A 31 14.43 -10.53 14.13
N LEU A 32 14.66 -11.05 12.91
CA LEU A 32 14.28 -12.42 12.56
C LEU A 32 15.11 -13.49 13.28
N LEU A 33 16.33 -13.19 13.74
CA LEU A 33 17.13 -14.12 14.54
C LEU A 33 16.48 -14.44 15.89
N PHE A 34 15.60 -13.56 16.38
CA PHE A 34 14.84 -13.75 17.61
C PHE A 34 13.50 -14.45 17.39
N CYS A 35 13.15 -14.80 16.15
CA CYS A 35 11.88 -15.45 15.82
C CYS A 35 12.03 -16.97 15.73
N LYS A 36 11.16 -17.70 16.42
CA LYS A 36 10.99 -19.15 16.32
C LYS A 36 10.17 -19.53 15.08
N LYS A 37 10.18 -20.81 14.71
CA LYS A 37 9.45 -21.34 13.55
C LYS A 37 7.94 -21.10 13.63
N ASP A 38 7.38 -21.19 14.84
CA ASP A 38 5.94 -21.04 15.08
C ASP A 38 5.52 -19.59 15.31
N ASP A 39 6.46 -18.66 15.34
CA ASP A 39 6.14 -17.24 15.50
C ASP A 39 5.44 -16.71 14.24
N GLU A 40 4.43 -15.88 14.48
CA GLU A 40 3.71 -15.13 13.44
C GLU A 40 4.19 -13.67 13.34
N HIS A 41 4.91 -13.20 14.35
CA HIS A 41 5.31 -11.80 14.49
C HIS A 41 6.77 -11.63 14.86
N LEU A 42 7.36 -10.52 14.42
CA LEU A 42 8.57 -9.95 14.98
C LEU A 42 8.37 -9.61 16.47
N PRO A 43 9.48 -9.54 17.24
CA PRO A 43 9.45 -8.98 18.59
C PRO A 43 8.76 -7.62 18.62
N LYS A 44 8.04 -7.31 19.70
CA LYS A 44 7.16 -6.12 19.80
C LYS A 44 7.82 -4.81 19.36
N ILE A 45 9.10 -4.62 19.70
CA ILE A 45 9.88 -3.42 19.36
C ILE A 45 10.16 -3.28 17.85
N PHE A 46 10.16 -4.39 17.10
CA PHE A 46 10.41 -4.42 15.65
C PHE A 46 9.14 -4.58 14.82
N ARG A 47 7.95 -4.61 15.44
CA ARG A 47 6.68 -4.78 14.73
C ARG A 47 6.37 -3.68 13.71
N TRP A 48 7.10 -2.59 13.72
CA TRP A 48 6.97 -1.51 12.74
C TRP A 48 7.32 -1.99 11.32
N PHE A 49 8.17 -3.02 11.21
CA PHE A 49 8.73 -3.53 9.96
C PHE A 49 7.95 -4.67 9.31
N GLU A 50 6.95 -5.24 9.98
CA GLU A 50 6.06 -6.29 9.46
C GLU A 50 4.66 -5.75 9.24
N ASP A 51 3.78 -6.50 8.57
CA ASP A 51 2.35 -6.17 8.51
C ASP A 51 1.55 -6.91 9.59
N ALA A 52 1.58 -6.38 10.82
CA ALA A 52 1.18 -7.09 12.03
C ALA A 52 -0.30 -7.50 12.10
N ASN A 53 -1.16 -6.95 11.24
CA ASN A 53 -2.61 -7.19 11.29
C ASN A 53 -3.19 -7.59 9.92
N ASP A 54 -2.34 -8.06 9.00
CA ASP A 54 -2.77 -8.53 7.69
C ASP A 54 -3.10 -10.04 7.76
N TYR A 55 -4.34 -10.40 7.44
CA TYR A 55 -4.83 -11.78 7.49
C TYR A 55 -5.36 -12.19 6.13
N TYR A 56 -4.91 -13.35 5.65
CA TYR A 56 -5.37 -13.95 4.40
C TYR A 56 -5.75 -15.40 4.68
N ASP A 57 -6.97 -15.78 4.31
CA ASP A 57 -7.53 -17.13 4.55
C ASP A 57 -7.51 -17.51 6.04
N GLY A 58 -7.77 -16.55 6.93
CA GLY A 58 -7.71 -16.73 8.38
C GLY A 58 -6.29 -16.89 8.95
N LYS A 59 -5.24 -16.78 8.13
CA LYS A 59 -3.84 -16.90 8.55
C LYS A 59 -3.15 -15.53 8.55
N CYS A 60 -2.39 -15.25 9.61
CA CYS A 60 -1.59 -14.03 9.69
C CYS A 60 -0.48 -14.03 8.64
N ALA A 61 -0.37 -12.94 7.88
CA ALA A 61 0.67 -12.78 6.85
C ALA A 61 1.91 -12.04 7.35
N ALA A 62 1.89 -11.52 8.58
CA ALA A 62 2.88 -10.59 9.13
C ALA A 62 4.33 -10.90 8.72
N ILE A 63 4.97 -11.93 9.29
CA ILE A 63 6.30 -12.35 8.84
C ILE A 63 6.28 -13.50 7.84
N ASN A 64 5.16 -14.22 7.74
CA ASN A 64 5.05 -15.50 7.02
C ASN A 64 4.46 -15.38 5.60
N GLY A 65 4.13 -14.17 5.15
CA GLY A 65 3.63 -13.89 3.81
C GLY A 65 2.12 -14.06 3.64
N ASP A 66 1.58 -13.31 2.68
CA ASP A 66 0.18 -13.42 2.22
C ASP A 66 -0.09 -14.74 1.48
N SER A 67 -1.34 -14.96 1.07
CA SER A 67 -1.73 -16.17 0.33
C SER A 67 -0.90 -16.35 -0.95
N GLY A 68 -0.69 -15.27 -1.72
CA GLY A 68 0.13 -15.32 -2.93
C GLY A 68 1.60 -15.69 -2.66
N TRP A 69 2.18 -15.20 -1.56
CA TRP A 69 3.52 -15.57 -1.12
C TRP A 69 3.60 -17.05 -0.78
N ARG A 70 2.62 -17.55 -0.03
CA ARG A 70 2.52 -18.95 0.38
C ARG A 70 2.22 -19.87 -0.81
N GLU A 71 1.50 -19.44 -1.82
CA GLU A 71 1.16 -20.32 -2.95
C GLU A 71 2.25 -20.33 -4.03
N LYS A 72 2.80 -19.17 -4.37
CA LYS A 72 3.59 -18.99 -5.60
C LYS A 72 5.08 -18.86 -5.36
N HIS A 73 5.50 -18.47 -4.16
CA HIS A 73 6.89 -18.16 -3.87
C HIS A 73 7.51 -19.13 -2.85
N TYR A 74 6.86 -19.30 -1.70
CA TYR A 74 7.34 -20.15 -0.62
C TYR A 74 6.17 -20.93 0.02
N PRO A 75 5.80 -22.10 -0.52
CA PRO A 75 4.81 -23.00 0.08
C PRO A 75 5.09 -23.37 1.53
N GLU A 76 4.03 -23.53 2.33
CA GLU A 76 4.15 -24.10 3.68
C GLU A 76 4.83 -25.48 3.61
N PRO A 77 5.81 -25.79 4.49
CA PRO A 77 6.27 -24.98 5.63
C PRO A 77 7.44 -24.03 5.33
N THR A 78 7.86 -23.90 4.07
CA THR A 78 9.05 -23.14 3.63
C THR A 78 8.91 -21.63 3.85
N ASN A 79 7.69 -21.09 3.83
CA ASN A 79 7.43 -19.69 4.19
C ASN A 79 7.91 -19.30 5.59
N ARG A 80 8.04 -20.28 6.51
CA ARG A 80 8.52 -20.06 7.89
C ARG A 80 10.03 -20.07 8.02
N THR A 81 10.77 -20.30 6.93
CA THR A 81 12.23 -20.24 6.95
C THR A 81 12.72 -18.79 7.08
N TYR A 82 13.88 -18.59 7.69
CA TYR A 82 14.51 -17.28 7.82
C TYR A 82 14.60 -16.55 6.47
N LYS A 83 15.04 -17.26 5.41
CA LYS A 83 15.18 -16.69 4.06
C LYS A 83 13.85 -16.23 3.49
N ALA A 84 12.79 -17.02 3.62
CA ALA A 84 11.47 -16.65 3.12
C ALA A 84 10.91 -15.42 3.85
N ARG A 85 10.99 -15.40 5.19
CA ARG A 85 10.57 -14.27 6.02
C ARG A 85 11.34 -12.99 5.71
N LEU A 86 12.67 -13.12 5.55
CA LEU A 86 13.53 -11.99 5.20
C LEU A 86 13.13 -11.38 3.86
N LEU A 87 12.96 -12.20 2.81
CA LEU A 87 12.56 -11.71 1.50
C LEU A 87 11.15 -11.10 1.51
N TRP A 88 10.23 -11.68 2.27
CA TRP A 88 8.87 -11.14 2.44
C TRP A 88 8.90 -9.74 3.08
N LEU A 89 9.61 -9.58 4.19
CA LEU A 89 9.71 -8.31 4.92
C LEU A 89 10.54 -7.26 4.17
N LEU A 90 11.54 -7.67 3.38
CA LEU A 90 12.27 -6.75 2.50
C LEU A 90 11.46 -6.32 1.27
N ARG A 91 10.46 -7.11 0.86
CA ARG A 91 9.47 -6.76 -0.17
C ARG A 91 8.38 -5.83 0.39
N ASN A 92 7.91 -6.11 1.62
CA ASN A 92 6.87 -5.36 2.31
C ASN A 92 7.46 -4.63 3.51
N LYS A 93 8.42 -3.76 3.24
CA LYS A 93 9.10 -2.98 4.27
C LYS A 93 8.07 -2.17 5.04
N ILE A 94 8.29 -2.00 6.34
CA ILE A 94 7.60 -1.02 7.17
C ILE A 94 6.07 -1.16 7.17
N GLY A 95 5.55 -2.38 6.97
CA GLY A 95 4.13 -2.66 6.73
C GLY A 95 3.21 -1.97 7.73
N ARG A 96 3.39 -2.25 9.02
CA ARG A 96 2.63 -1.68 10.15
C ARG A 96 2.81 -0.19 10.26
N PHE A 97 4.01 0.33 10.02
CA PHE A 97 4.22 1.77 10.06
C PHE A 97 3.40 2.46 8.97
N SER A 98 3.48 2.00 7.72
CA SER A 98 2.75 2.57 6.60
C SER A 98 1.22 2.39 6.69
N SER A 99 0.75 1.34 7.37
CA SER A 99 -0.68 1.03 7.52
C SER A 99 -1.31 1.63 8.78
N GLU A 100 -0.81 1.28 9.96
CA GLU A 100 -1.43 1.62 11.25
C GLU A 100 -0.95 2.94 11.83
N ILE A 101 0.33 3.28 11.65
CA ILE A 101 0.93 4.45 12.29
C ILE A 101 0.74 5.70 11.42
N ASN A 102 1.18 5.63 10.17
CA ASN A 102 1.12 6.74 9.22
C ASN A 102 -0.07 6.65 8.26
N GLY A 103 -0.68 5.45 8.14
CA GLY A 103 -1.84 5.23 7.28
C GLY A 103 -3.14 5.82 7.84
N VAL A 104 -4.24 5.49 7.18
CA VAL A 104 -5.58 5.96 7.54
C VAL A 104 -6.44 4.77 7.91
N LYS A 105 -6.97 4.73 9.13
CA LYS A 105 -7.99 3.75 9.49
C LYS A 105 -9.28 4.06 8.71
N VAL A 106 -9.86 3.07 8.05
CA VAL A 106 -11.06 3.26 7.22
C VAL A 106 -12.24 3.78 8.06
N ASP A 107 -12.39 3.28 9.28
CA ASP A 107 -13.42 3.74 10.22
C ASP A 107 -13.31 5.23 10.57
N ASP A 108 -12.14 5.84 10.42
CA ASP A 108 -11.91 7.25 10.75
C ASP A 108 -12.21 8.18 9.57
N VAL A 109 -12.49 7.65 8.38
CA VAL A 109 -12.84 8.45 7.21
C VAL A 109 -14.25 9.00 7.38
N ASN A 110 -14.44 10.31 7.15
CA ASN A 110 -15.76 10.89 7.01
C ASN A 110 -16.27 10.69 5.58
N PRO A 111 -17.27 9.82 5.34
CA PRO A 111 -17.70 9.45 4.00
C PRO A 111 -18.40 10.60 3.25
N TYR A 112 -18.91 11.62 3.95
CA TYR A 112 -19.50 12.82 3.34
C TYR A 112 -18.44 13.77 2.77
N SER A 113 -17.17 13.58 3.12
CA SER A 113 -16.06 14.46 2.71
C SER A 113 -15.20 13.88 1.60
N ILE A 114 -15.55 12.70 1.08
CA ILE A 114 -14.81 12.04 0.03
C ILE A 114 -15.08 12.78 -1.28
N GLU A 115 -14.02 13.32 -1.87
CA GLU A 115 -14.05 13.93 -3.19
C GLU A 115 -13.15 13.11 -4.12
N THR A 116 -13.68 12.72 -5.28
CA THR A 116 -12.94 12.01 -6.32
C THR A 116 -12.86 12.89 -7.56
N LEU A 117 -11.64 13.16 -8.02
CA LEU A 117 -11.37 13.96 -9.21
C LEU A 117 -10.62 13.12 -10.24
N GLY A 118 -11.13 13.06 -11.47
CA GLY A 118 -10.57 12.26 -12.55
C GLY A 118 -11.30 10.93 -12.71
N ASP A 119 -10.61 9.93 -13.25
CA ASP A 119 -11.20 8.62 -13.59
C ASP A 119 -11.01 7.63 -12.41
N PRO A 120 -12.05 7.29 -11.63
CA PRO A 120 -11.93 6.37 -10.49
C PRO A 120 -11.42 4.98 -10.90
N TYR A 121 -11.57 4.60 -12.17
CA TYR A 121 -11.15 3.30 -12.70
C TYR A 121 -9.77 3.35 -13.37
N ILE A 122 -9.01 4.45 -13.20
CA ILE A 122 -7.70 4.61 -13.82
C ILE A 122 -6.71 3.51 -13.42
N THR A 123 -6.85 2.94 -12.21
CA THR A 123 -5.99 1.86 -11.71
C THR A 123 -6.14 0.57 -12.51
N SER A 124 -7.33 0.36 -13.08
CA SER A 124 -7.71 -0.84 -13.85
C SER A 124 -7.43 -0.69 -15.35
N ASN A 125 -6.97 0.50 -15.80
CA ASN A 125 -6.78 0.74 -17.23
C ASN A 125 -5.55 0.03 -17.84
N GLY A 126 -4.68 -0.58 -17.02
CA GLY A 126 -3.50 -1.32 -17.47
C GLY A 126 -2.42 -0.49 -18.20
N GLY A 127 -2.45 0.84 -18.07
CA GLY A 127 -1.59 1.76 -18.82
C GLY A 127 -2.05 2.02 -20.27
N LYS A 128 -3.25 1.59 -20.66
CA LYS A 128 -3.78 1.79 -22.02
C LYS A 128 -3.94 3.28 -22.39
N LYS A 129 -4.34 4.10 -21.41
CA LYS A 129 -4.52 5.54 -21.55
C LYS A 129 -3.79 6.32 -20.44
N SER A 130 -3.36 7.53 -20.78
CA SER A 130 -2.95 8.50 -19.75
C SER A 130 -4.17 8.99 -19.00
N GLY A 131 -4.00 9.28 -17.71
CA GLY A 131 -5.05 9.83 -16.90
C GLY A 131 -4.64 9.86 -15.43
N PHE A 132 -5.57 10.28 -14.58
CA PHE A 132 -5.33 10.32 -13.15
C PHE A 132 -6.64 10.14 -12.39
N CYS A 133 -6.49 9.78 -11.13
CA CYS A 133 -7.51 9.86 -10.12
C CYS A 133 -6.89 10.48 -8.87
N LYS A 134 -7.53 11.49 -8.33
CA LYS A 134 -7.18 12.06 -7.05
C LYS A 134 -8.37 11.90 -6.13
N VAL A 135 -8.16 11.27 -4.99
CA VAL A 135 -9.16 11.19 -3.92
C VAL A 135 -8.68 12.03 -2.76
N THR A 136 -9.57 12.80 -2.17
CA THR A 136 -9.33 13.48 -0.90
C THR A 136 -10.44 13.14 0.07
N CYS A 137 -10.10 13.07 1.35
CA CYS A 137 -11.07 12.93 2.42
C CYS A 137 -10.64 13.73 3.64
N THR A 138 -11.61 14.01 4.50
CA THR A 138 -11.41 14.50 5.85
C THR A 138 -11.67 13.36 6.83
N LEU A 139 -10.81 13.21 7.83
CA LEU A 139 -11.00 12.24 8.89
C LEU A 139 -11.93 12.83 9.96
N LYS A 140 -12.46 11.99 10.86
CA LYS A 140 -13.30 12.41 11.99
C LYS A 140 -12.61 13.44 12.90
N ASP A 141 -11.28 13.42 12.97
CA ASP A 141 -10.47 14.39 13.73
C ASP A 141 -10.19 15.70 12.97
N GLY A 142 -10.79 15.88 11.78
CA GLY A 142 -10.64 17.07 10.94
C GLY A 142 -9.38 17.09 10.06
N LYS A 143 -8.47 16.12 10.18
CA LYS A 143 -7.29 16.05 9.30
C LYS A 143 -7.70 15.71 7.88
N LYS A 144 -7.06 16.35 6.90
CA LYS A 144 -7.27 16.07 5.47
C LYS A 144 -6.19 15.16 4.92
N ARG A 145 -6.60 14.20 4.09
CA ARG A 145 -5.73 13.21 3.44
C ARG A 145 -6.01 13.20 1.93
N PHE A 146 -5.02 12.76 1.17
CA PHE A 146 -5.14 12.65 -0.29
C PHE A 146 -4.48 11.38 -0.82
N GLY A 147 -4.98 10.85 -1.93
CA GLY A 147 -4.32 9.83 -2.72
C GLY A 147 -4.33 10.26 -4.18
N LEU A 148 -3.18 10.28 -4.83
CA LEU A 148 -3.06 10.62 -6.25
C LEU A 148 -2.49 9.42 -7.00
N PHE A 149 -3.29 8.88 -7.92
CA PHE A 149 -2.85 7.91 -8.90
C PHE A 149 -2.78 8.57 -10.28
N LYS A 150 -1.69 8.34 -11.02
CA LYS A 150 -1.51 8.89 -12.37
C LYS A 150 -0.85 7.87 -13.29
N THR A 151 -1.38 7.75 -14.50
CA THR A 151 -0.77 7.00 -15.60
C THR A 151 -0.33 7.96 -16.69
N ILE A 152 0.89 7.76 -17.21
CA ILE A 152 1.43 8.52 -18.34
C ILE A 152 1.85 7.52 -19.41
N ARG A 153 1.04 7.45 -20.47
CA ARG A 153 1.29 6.61 -21.64
C ARG A 153 2.41 7.20 -22.49
N TYR A 154 3.46 6.44 -22.72
CA TYR A 154 4.52 6.83 -23.64
C TYR A 154 4.11 6.59 -25.10
N LYS A 155 4.72 7.36 -26.01
CA LYS A 155 4.55 7.25 -27.47
C LYS A 155 5.88 6.84 -28.13
N GLY A 156 5.84 6.49 -29.41
CA GLY A 156 7.04 6.10 -30.17
C GLY A 156 7.63 4.77 -29.71
N PHE A 157 8.96 4.69 -29.63
CA PHE A 157 9.68 3.45 -29.28
C PHE A 157 9.37 2.92 -27.88
N LEU A 158 8.90 3.78 -26.96
CA LEU A 158 8.47 3.39 -25.61
C LEU A 158 6.98 3.08 -25.51
N SER A 159 6.27 2.95 -26.63
CA SER A 159 4.85 2.59 -26.65
C SER A 159 4.54 1.17 -26.14
N GLY A 160 5.52 0.37 -25.71
CA GLY A 160 5.28 -0.82 -24.89
C GLY A 160 5.01 -0.51 -23.40
N PHE A 161 5.31 0.71 -22.96
CA PHE A 161 5.43 1.06 -21.54
C PHE A 161 4.60 2.29 -21.15
N TYR A 162 4.48 2.49 -19.84
CA TYR A 162 3.88 3.68 -19.24
C TYR A 162 4.51 3.98 -17.87
N CYS A 163 4.46 5.24 -17.46
CA CYS A 163 4.74 5.64 -16.09
C CYS A 163 3.50 5.46 -15.22
N ARG A 164 3.64 4.76 -14.09
CA ARG A 164 2.62 4.70 -13.03
C ARG A 164 3.13 5.41 -11.80
N ILE A 165 2.36 6.38 -11.31
CA ILE A 165 2.66 7.16 -10.12
C ILE A 165 1.51 6.96 -9.13
N TYR A 166 1.84 6.66 -7.86
CA TYR A 166 0.88 6.63 -6.76
C TYR A 166 1.49 7.29 -5.52
N LEU A 167 0.90 8.40 -5.08
CA LEU A 167 1.42 9.26 -4.00
C LEU A 167 0.34 9.51 -2.94
N GLY A 168 0.74 9.63 -1.67
CA GLY A 168 -0.12 9.97 -0.53
C GLY A 168 -0.59 8.73 0.22
N TRP A 169 -1.90 8.59 0.38
CA TRP A 169 -2.55 7.41 0.97
C TRP A 169 -3.23 6.58 -0.10
N LYS A 170 -3.46 5.29 0.20
CA LYS A 170 -4.12 4.32 -0.70
C LYS A 170 -5.63 4.58 -0.90
N LEU A 171 -6.03 5.84 -1.05
CA LEU A 171 -7.42 6.26 -1.16
C LEU A 171 -8.12 5.84 -2.46
N MET A 172 -7.40 5.25 -3.43
CA MET A 172 -8.05 4.65 -4.62
C MET A 172 -9.00 3.52 -4.25
N ASP A 173 -8.80 2.89 -3.09
CA ASP A 173 -9.69 1.85 -2.58
C ASP A 173 -11.10 2.38 -2.23
N ILE A 174 -11.25 3.69 -2.09
CA ILE A 174 -12.53 4.39 -1.82
C ILE A 174 -12.85 5.43 -2.91
N ALA A 175 -12.23 5.33 -4.09
CA ALA A 175 -12.51 6.24 -5.20
C ALA A 175 -13.95 6.06 -5.70
N GLY A 176 -14.72 7.15 -5.73
CA GLY A 176 -16.15 7.13 -6.07
C GLY A 176 -17.08 6.77 -4.90
N ALA A 177 -16.53 6.48 -3.72
CA ALA A 177 -17.33 6.28 -2.51
C ALA A 177 -17.93 7.60 -2.02
N ASN A 178 -19.11 7.51 -1.41
CA ASN A 178 -19.85 8.59 -0.76
C ASN A 178 -20.64 8.00 0.42
N ALA A 179 -21.35 8.86 1.15
CA ALA A 179 -22.09 8.45 2.35
C ALA A 179 -23.11 7.30 2.13
N LEU A 180 -23.68 7.17 0.93
CA LEU A 180 -24.70 6.16 0.64
C LEU A 180 -24.08 4.79 0.36
N ASN A 181 -22.94 4.75 -0.32
CA ASN A 181 -22.31 3.50 -0.79
C ASN A 181 -20.98 3.17 -0.09
N PHE A 182 -20.53 3.97 0.89
CA PHE A 182 -19.23 3.78 1.55
C PHE A 182 -19.02 2.34 2.06
N LYS A 183 -20.08 1.73 2.61
CA LYS A 183 -20.04 0.35 3.09
C LYS A 183 -19.67 -0.65 2.00
N GLU A 184 -20.08 -0.46 0.75
CA GLU A 184 -19.74 -1.36 -0.37
C GLU A 184 -18.24 -1.37 -0.65
N PHE A 185 -17.55 -0.25 -0.40
CA PHE A 185 -16.10 -0.12 -0.55
C PHE A 185 -15.33 -0.69 0.65
N THR A 186 -15.99 -0.85 1.81
CA THR A 186 -15.34 -1.23 3.08
C THR A 186 -15.81 -2.58 3.64
N GLN A 187 -16.77 -3.24 3.01
CA GLN A 187 -17.38 -4.50 3.48
C GLN A 187 -16.50 -5.73 3.31
N LYS A 188 -15.50 -5.69 2.42
CA LYS A 188 -14.49 -6.74 2.38
C LYS A 188 -13.48 -6.47 3.49
N ASP A 189 -13.42 -7.38 4.46
CA ASP A 189 -12.55 -7.33 5.66
C ASP A 189 -11.06 -7.04 5.36
N ASP A 190 -10.64 -7.12 4.11
CA ASP A 190 -9.26 -6.93 3.63
C ASP A 190 -8.66 -5.53 3.85
N LYS A 191 -9.44 -4.50 4.21
CA LYS A 191 -8.91 -3.11 4.19
C LYS A 191 -9.26 -2.28 5.42
N LYS A 192 -8.88 -2.73 6.60
CA LYS A 192 -8.98 -1.93 7.85
C LYS A 192 -8.19 -0.60 7.81
N TYR A 193 -7.08 -0.58 7.07
CA TYR A 193 -6.19 0.57 6.93
C TYR A 193 -5.84 0.86 5.46
N LEU A 194 -5.88 2.13 5.10
CA LEU A 194 -5.39 2.66 3.83
C LEU A 194 -3.94 3.12 4.02
N LYS A 195 -3.00 2.29 3.55
CA LYS A 195 -1.55 2.52 3.72
C LYS A 195 -1.11 3.80 3.01
N THR A 196 -0.03 4.41 3.47
CA THR A 196 0.72 5.38 2.68
C THR A 196 1.37 4.73 1.46
N VAL A 197 1.67 5.54 0.45
CA VAL A 197 2.31 5.10 -0.79
C VAL A 197 3.03 6.26 -1.46
N TRP A 198 4.25 6.02 -1.92
CA TRP A 198 5.03 6.97 -2.72
C TRP A 198 5.75 6.25 -3.87
N CYS A 199 4.98 5.52 -4.69
CA CYS A 199 5.51 4.66 -5.72
C CYS A 199 5.57 5.36 -7.09
N ILE A 200 6.74 5.33 -7.74
CA ILE A 200 6.94 5.78 -9.12
C ILE A 200 7.55 4.63 -9.91
N ASN A 201 6.78 4.08 -10.86
CA ASN A 201 7.22 3.03 -11.77
C ASN A 201 7.31 3.61 -13.19
N PRO A 202 8.48 4.06 -13.64
CA PRO A 202 8.61 4.73 -14.93
C PRO A 202 8.43 3.80 -16.13
N PHE A 203 8.69 2.50 -15.99
CA PHE A 203 8.68 1.56 -17.13
C PHE A 203 7.79 0.34 -16.86
N LYS A 204 6.54 0.57 -16.49
CA LYS A 204 5.58 -0.53 -16.37
C LYS A 204 5.12 -0.95 -17.77
N LYS A 205 5.12 -2.25 -18.08
CA LYS A 205 4.59 -2.77 -19.36
C LYS A 205 3.09 -2.54 -19.43
N VAL A 206 2.59 -2.11 -20.58
CA VAL A 206 1.15 -1.98 -20.81
C VAL A 206 0.51 -3.36 -20.85
N ASN A 207 -0.52 -3.56 -20.04
CA ASN A 207 -1.28 -4.79 -20.03
C ASN A 207 -2.41 -4.68 -21.05
N GLN A 208 -2.29 -5.40 -22.16
CA GLN A 208 -3.31 -5.39 -23.22
C GLN A 208 -4.55 -6.20 -22.82
N LYS A 209 -4.37 -7.25 -22.01
CA LYS A 209 -5.44 -8.00 -21.36
C LYS A 209 -5.91 -7.16 -20.16
N GLY A 210 -7.15 -6.66 -20.21
CA GLY A 210 -7.72 -5.91 -19.10
C GLY A 210 -8.06 -6.89 -17.97
N GLU A 211 -7.14 -7.04 -17.03
CA GLU A 211 -7.32 -7.75 -15.76
C GLU A 211 -6.68 -6.92 -14.65
#